data_AF-A0A4R6KXI8-F1
#
_entry.id   AF-A0A4R6KXI8-F1
#
_cell.length_a   1.000
_cell.length_b   1.000
_cell.length_c   1.000
_cell.angle_alpha   90.00
_cell.angle_beta   90.00
_cell.angle_gamma   90.00
#
_symmetry.space_group_name_H-M   'P 1'
#
loop_
_entity.id
_entity.type
_entity.pdbx_description
1 polymer ?
#
loop_
_entity_poly.entity_id
_entity_poly.type
_entity_poly.pdbx_seq_one_letter_code
_entity_poly.pdbx_strand_id
1 'polypeptide(L)'
;MAALSVVAMTNPGHAPAQDSVEHPLLPIRGVQHSFDDLGTPLRDVTFCVVDLETTGNPPGEGGITEIGAVKVRAGEVIGEFQTLVNPSESIPPFIAVLTGITNGMVATSPRIESVLPAFLEFARGCVMVAHNAPFDMGFLKHESLVHGYDWPDFAVVDTALLARRVITPDEAPNCKLGTLAKLFRTTTTPNHRALSDARATVDVLHGLFERVGSLGVQTVEDLQTFSSRVAPAVRAKRHLAESLPHAPGVYLFTDDRGEVLYVGKSKDLRTRVRSYFTASETRNRIGEMVGIATAVRGIECGTPLEAEVRELRLIAEHKPRYNRRSKFPERQHWLKVTVEPFPRLSLVKQVRDDDAGYLGPFSSRKTAERAMAALHEAFPIRQCTARMSKHPSLSPCVLAEMGRCVAPCDGRISMDSYGEFVEALRSALTVDPTPVVDALDRRIDVLSADERFEDAAVHRDRLSAFVRSSARMQRMASLTGCAEICAARRTDDGGWELHVIRRGRLAAAGFSPRGTDPRPHLEMLRASAETVLPGIGPVAAASPEEIELILRWLELPGIRLVEMDGTWTCPVGGAGRHLTRLDNSHTDNHKHPTERRRNLRPLGPARVG
;
A
#
# COMPACT_ATOMS: atom_id res chain seq x y z
N MET A 1 -30.98 -51.24 61.00
CA MET A 1 -29.61 -50.70 61.02
C MET A 1 -28.75 -51.53 60.09
N ALA A 2 -28.10 -51.02 59.05
CA ALA A 2 -28.45 -50.00 58.07
C ALA A 2 -27.49 -50.30 56.90
N ALA A 3 -28.03 -50.85 55.83
CA ALA A 3 -27.38 -50.92 54.52
C ALA A 3 -27.70 -49.62 53.76
N LEU A 4 -26.78 -49.16 52.91
CA LEU A 4 -26.97 -48.32 51.69
C LEU A 4 -25.58 -47.79 51.30
N SER A 5 -24.97 -48.30 50.22
CA SER A 5 -25.17 -47.89 48.82
C SER A 5 -24.75 -46.45 48.58
N VAL A 6 -23.62 -46.30 47.90
CA VAL A 6 -23.01 -45.04 47.50
C VAL A 6 -23.87 -44.42 46.39
N VAL A 7 -24.44 -43.26 46.69
CA VAL A 7 -25.33 -42.51 45.81
C VAL A 7 -24.54 -41.85 44.68
N ALA A 8 -25.01 -42.07 43.45
CA ALA A 8 -24.70 -41.30 42.27
C ALA A 8 -25.50 -39.98 42.25
N MET A 9 -24.84 -38.88 41.86
CA MET A 9 -25.49 -37.65 41.37
C MET A 9 -24.76 -37.21 40.10
N THR A 10 -25.31 -37.58 38.93
CA THR A 10 -25.99 -36.69 37.96
C THR A 10 -25.08 -35.67 37.28
N ASN A 11 -24.83 -35.88 35.99
CA ASN A 11 -24.52 -34.80 35.06
C ASN A 11 -25.22 -35.09 33.71
N PRO A 12 -26.30 -34.38 33.35
CA PRO A 12 -26.80 -34.37 31.98
C PRO A 12 -26.70 -32.97 31.36
N GLY A 13 -26.25 -32.91 30.10
CA GLY A 13 -26.52 -31.77 29.22
C GLY A 13 -25.29 -31.16 28.55
N HIS A 14 -24.68 -31.87 27.60
CA HIS A 14 -23.80 -31.26 26.61
C HIS A 14 -24.67 -30.65 25.51
N ALA A 15 -24.71 -29.32 25.41
CA ALA A 15 -25.26 -28.60 24.27
C ALA A 15 -24.21 -28.49 23.15
N PRO A 16 -24.58 -28.57 21.86
CA PRO A 16 -23.64 -28.55 20.76
C PRO A 16 -23.07 -27.13 20.53
N ALA A 17 -21.76 -27.05 20.34
CA ALA A 17 -21.06 -25.83 19.97
C ALA A 17 -21.54 -25.34 18.60
N GLN A 18 -21.98 -24.09 18.52
CA GLN A 18 -22.26 -23.41 17.27
C GLN A 18 -20.94 -22.96 16.63
N ASP A 19 -20.70 -23.42 15.40
CA ASP A 19 -19.59 -22.99 14.55
C ASP A 19 -19.68 -21.47 14.28
N SER A 20 -18.82 -20.70 14.94
CA SER A 20 -18.55 -19.31 14.57
C SER A 20 -17.68 -19.29 13.32
N VAL A 21 -18.26 -18.92 12.18
CA VAL A 21 -17.55 -18.66 10.93
C VAL A 21 -16.59 -17.49 11.14
N GLU A 22 -15.30 -17.78 11.28
CA GLU A 22 -14.25 -16.77 11.28
C GLU A 22 -14.12 -16.15 9.89
N HIS A 23 -14.61 -14.91 9.74
CA HIS A 23 -14.27 -14.09 8.58
C HIS A 23 -12.76 -13.77 8.62
N PRO A 24 -11.99 -14.02 7.55
CA PRO A 24 -10.56 -13.74 7.54
C PRO A 24 -10.32 -12.23 7.66
N LEU A 25 -9.79 -11.82 8.82
CA LEU A 25 -9.31 -10.47 9.07
C LEU A 25 -8.27 -10.09 8.00
N LEU A 26 -8.61 -9.12 7.16
CA LEU A 26 -7.67 -8.51 6.21
C LEU A 26 -6.47 -7.96 6.99
N PRO A 27 -5.22 -8.28 6.59
CA PRO A 27 -4.05 -7.79 7.31
C PRO A 27 -3.95 -6.26 7.16
N ILE A 28 -4.03 -5.55 8.29
CA ILE A 28 -3.76 -4.11 8.39
C ILE A 28 -2.33 -3.86 7.87
N ARG A 29 -2.22 -3.43 6.62
CA ARG A 29 -0.95 -3.07 5.98
C ARG A 29 -0.43 -1.78 6.63
N GLY A 30 0.55 -1.91 7.52
CA GLY A 30 1.38 -0.76 7.89
C GLY A 30 2.15 -0.28 6.67
N VAL A 31 1.75 0.86 6.10
CA VAL A 31 2.41 1.49 4.96
C VAL A 31 3.56 2.35 5.50
N GLN A 32 4.79 1.98 5.15
CA GLN A 32 5.93 2.90 5.16
C GLN A 32 5.75 3.80 3.94
N HIS A 33 5.68 5.11 4.14
CA HIS A 33 5.41 6.07 3.08
C HIS A 33 6.51 6.00 2.00
N SER A 34 6.10 6.11 0.75
CA SER A 34 6.99 6.10 -0.42
C SER A 34 7.34 7.54 -0.86
N PHE A 35 8.19 7.68 -1.87
CA PHE A 35 8.68 8.97 -2.40
C PHE A 35 7.59 9.97 -2.84
N ASP A 36 6.35 9.51 -3.06
CA ASP A 36 5.27 10.29 -3.68
C ASP A 36 4.21 10.85 -2.73
N ASP A 37 4.39 10.78 -1.41
CA ASP A 37 3.47 11.45 -0.48
C ASP A 37 3.82 12.94 -0.28
N LEU A 38 3.90 13.70 -1.39
CA LEU A 38 3.38 15.06 -1.34
C LEU A 38 1.88 14.84 -1.20
N GLY A 39 1.33 15.05 0.01
CA GLY A 39 -0.12 14.94 0.22
C GLY A 39 -0.91 15.70 -0.85
N THR A 40 -2.19 15.38 -1.01
CA THR A 40 -3.03 15.99 -2.04
C THR A 40 -3.01 17.53 -1.87
N PRO A 41 -2.44 18.31 -2.81
CA PRO A 41 -2.33 19.75 -2.64
C PRO A 41 -3.70 20.39 -2.46
N LEU A 42 -3.87 21.30 -1.50
CA LEU A 42 -5.17 21.91 -1.19
C LEU A 42 -5.82 22.57 -2.42
N ARG A 43 -5.02 23.09 -3.36
CA ARG A 43 -5.49 23.68 -4.62
C ARG A 43 -6.16 22.68 -5.57
N ASP A 44 -5.78 21.41 -5.52
CA ASP A 44 -6.26 20.38 -6.45
C ASP A 44 -7.52 19.69 -5.93
N VAL A 45 -7.88 19.96 -4.66
CA VAL A 45 -8.93 19.31 -3.89
C VAL A 45 -10.26 20.01 -4.09
N THR A 46 -11.32 19.21 -4.20
CA THR A 46 -12.69 19.71 -4.13
C THR A 46 -13.21 19.55 -2.71
N PHE A 47 -13.58 20.65 -2.08
CA PHE A 47 -14.21 20.67 -0.76
C PHE A 47 -15.72 20.74 -0.92
N CYS A 48 -16.46 19.96 -0.14
CA CYS A 48 -17.90 20.07 0.00
C CYS A 48 -18.18 20.62 1.39
N VAL A 49 -18.42 21.92 1.47
CA VAL A 49 -18.80 22.60 2.71
C VAL A 49 -20.28 22.38 2.93
N VAL A 50 -20.67 21.76 4.04
CA VAL A 50 -22.06 21.43 4.36
C VAL A 50 -22.44 22.02 5.71
N ASP A 51 -23.70 22.43 5.81
CA ASP A 51 -24.36 22.85 7.03
C ASP A 51 -25.79 22.29 7.02
N LEU A 52 -26.31 21.93 8.18
CA LEU A 52 -27.64 21.36 8.37
C LEU A 52 -28.46 22.16 9.37
N GLU A 53 -29.73 22.40 9.04
CA GLU A 53 -30.73 22.76 10.03
C GLU A 53 -31.50 21.51 10.47
N THR A 54 -31.81 21.42 11.76
CA THR A 54 -32.46 20.24 12.35
C THR A 54 -33.59 20.62 13.30
N THR A 55 -34.33 19.63 13.79
CA THR A 55 -35.40 19.83 14.79
C THR A 55 -34.88 20.07 16.21
N GLY A 56 -33.56 20.07 16.42
CA GLY A 56 -32.91 20.42 17.69
C GLY A 56 -32.49 19.26 18.59
N ASN A 57 -32.95 18.03 18.31
CA ASN A 57 -32.52 16.81 19.00
C ASN A 57 -31.23 16.24 18.38
N PRO A 58 -30.49 15.33 19.04
CA PRO A 58 -29.32 14.67 18.45
C PRO A 58 -29.68 13.68 17.32
N PRO A 59 -28.69 13.24 16.50
CA PRO A 59 -28.92 12.26 15.44
C PRO A 59 -29.63 11.00 15.94
N GLY A 60 -30.71 10.61 15.27
CA GLY A 60 -31.57 9.46 15.61
C GLY A 60 -32.74 9.76 16.55
N GLU A 61 -32.74 10.93 17.20
CA GLU A 61 -33.88 11.45 17.97
C GLU A 61 -34.49 12.73 17.35
N GLY A 62 -33.81 13.30 16.35
CA GLY A 62 -34.29 14.44 15.56
C GLY A 62 -34.05 14.25 14.07
N GLY A 63 -34.78 15.02 13.26
CA GLY A 63 -34.69 15.03 11.81
C GLY A 63 -34.03 16.29 11.24
N ILE A 64 -33.53 16.15 10.01
CA ILE A 64 -33.00 17.25 9.20
C ILE A 64 -34.17 18.05 8.61
N THR A 65 -34.11 19.38 8.68
CA THR A 65 -35.13 20.31 8.14
C THR A 65 -34.63 21.09 6.92
N GLU A 66 -33.32 21.29 6.77
CA GLU A 66 -32.69 21.87 5.58
C GLU A 66 -31.27 21.31 5.40
N ILE A 67 -30.86 21.07 4.16
CA ILE A 67 -29.47 20.79 3.79
C ILE A 67 -28.98 21.93 2.91
N GLY A 68 -27.84 22.51 3.27
CA GLY A 68 -27.11 23.47 2.45
C GLY A 68 -25.69 23.00 2.25
N ALA A 69 -25.22 22.94 1.01
CA ALA A 69 -23.85 22.60 0.71
C ALA A 69 -23.29 23.39 -0.46
N VAL A 70 -21.99 23.68 -0.40
CA VAL A 70 -21.23 24.42 -1.40
C VAL A 70 -19.99 23.63 -1.77
N LYS A 71 -19.82 23.36 -3.07
CA LYS A 71 -18.58 22.79 -3.61
C LYS A 71 -17.61 23.89 -3.98
N VAL A 72 -16.38 23.74 -3.52
CA VAL A 72 -15.31 24.70 -3.77
C VAL A 72 -14.08 23.96 -4.29
N ARG A 73 -13.43 24.48 -5.33
CA ARG A 73 -12.15 24.00 -5.82
C ARG A 73 -11.28 25.18 -6.22
N ALA A 74 -10.00 25.16 -5.82
CA ALA A 74 -9.05 26.23 -6.09
C ALA A 74 -9.53 27.65 -5.71
N GLY A 75 -10.37 27.76 -4.68
CA GLY A 75 -10.94 29.03 -4.21
C GLY A 75 -12.23 29.46 -4.91
N GLU A 76 -12.68 28.73 -5.93
CA GLU A 76 -13.90 29.03 -6.68
C GLU A 76 -15.06 28.11 -6.29
N VAL A 77 -16.27 28.66 -6.18
CA VAL A 77 -17.50 27.88 -6.01
C VAL A 77 -17.86 27.23 -7.34
N ILE A 78 -17.91 25.89 -7.36
CA ILE A 78 -18.20 25.10 -8.56
C ILE A 78 -19.60 24.45 -8.54
N GLY A 79 -20.32 24.57 -7.43
CA GLY A 79 -21.69 24.08 -7.32
C GLY A 79 -22.29 24.32 -5.95
N GLU A 80 -23.61 24.38 -5.90
CA GLU A 80 -24.37 24.53 -4.67
C GLU A 80 -25.50 23.50 -4.64
N PHE A 81 -25.84 23.05 -3.43
CA PHE A 81 -26.93 22.15 -3.16
C PHE A 81 -27.74 22.75 -2.02
N GLN A 82 -29.04 22.95 -2.23
CA GLN A 82 -29.94 23.42 -1.19
C GLN A 82 -31.28 22.72 -1.33
N THR A 83 -31.80 22.21 -0.21
CA THR A 83 -33.17 21.72 -0.15
C THR A 83 -33.70 21.77 1.27
N LEU A 84 -34.98 22.14 1.39
CA LEU A 84 -35.74 21.84 2.60
C LEU A 84 -36.00 20.34 2.65
N VAL A 85 -36.13 19.82 3.87
CA VAL A 85 -36.37 18.41 4.15
C VAL A 85 -37.55 18.31 5.10
N ASN A 86 -38.48 17.41 4.82
CA ASN A 86 -39.54 17.06 5.75
C ASN A 86 -38.98 16.09 6.81
N PRO A 87 -38.83 16.52 8.08
CA PRO A 87 -38.23 15.69 9.13
C PRO A 87 -39.19 14.59 9.64
N SER A 88 -40.43 14.53 9.13
CA SER A 88 -41.49 13.62 9.60
C SER A 88 -41.90 13.80 11.06
N GLU A 89 -41.54 14.93 11.66
CA GLU A 89 -41.91 15.34 13.02
C GLU A 89 -42.16 16.85 13.10
N SER A 90 -42.72 17.33 14.21
CA SER A 90 -42.98 18.76 14.41
C SER A 90 -41.70 19.49 14.80
N ILE A 91 -41.38 20.57 14.10
CA ILE A 91 -40.32 21.51 14.47
C ILE A 91 -40.77 22.27 15.73
N PRO A 92 -40.01 22.24 16.84
CA PRO A 92 -40.34 23.01 18.03
C PRO A 92 -40.38 24.53 17.77
N PRO A 93 -41.27 25.31 18.40
CA PRO A 93 -41.41 26.74 18.13
C PRO A 93 -40.10 27.54 18.29
N PHE A 94 -39.26 27.18 19.26
CA PHE A 94 -37.98 27.87 19.48
C PHE A 94 -36.98 27.64 18.34
N ILE A 95 -36.99 26.46 17.72
CA ILE A 95 -36.16 26.13 16.53
C ILE A 95 -36.68 26.87 15.31
N ALA A 96 -38.00 26.95 15.14
CA ALA A 96 -38.61 27.70 14.05
C ALA A 96 -38.28 29.20 14.13
N VAL A 97 -38.21 29.77 15.34
CA VAL A 97 -37.75 31.15 15.56
C VAL A 97 -36.25 31.31 15.25
N LEU A 98 -35.43 30.32 15.60
CA LEU A 98 -33.99 30.35 15.40
C LEU A 98 -33.61 30.28 13.90
N THR A 99 -34.19 29.33 13.18
CA THR A 99 -33.84 28.99 11.79
C THR A 99 -34.73 29.70 10.75
N GLY A 100 -35.90 30.19 11.18
CA GLY A 100 -36.94 30.69 10.29
C GLY A 100 -37.68 29.58 9.53
N ILE A 101 -37.37 28.30 9.76
CA ILE A 101 -38.02 27.17 9.10
C ILE A 101 -39.27 26.77 9.90
N THR A 102 -40.44 26.90 9.27
CA THR A 102 -41.71 26.56 9.88
C THR A 102 -42.21 25.18 9.44
N ASN A 103 -43.04 24.54 10.26
CA ASN A 103 -43.72 23.28 9.90
C ASN A 103 -44.45 23.36 8.55
N GLY A 104 -45.02 24.53 8.22
CA GLY A 104 -45.69 24.74 6.93
C GLY A 104 -44.74 24.70 5.73
N MET A 105 -43.49 25.15 5.87
CA MET A 105 -42.48 25.12 4.80
C MET A 105 -42.04 23.70 4.48
N VAL A 106 -41.84 22.88 5.51
CA VAL A 106 -41.31 21.52 5.35
C VAL A 106 -42.40 20.48 5.07
N ALA A 107 -43.67 20.78 5.33
CA ALA A 107 -44.77 19.81 5.20
C ALA A 107 -44.88 19.17 3.80
N THR A 108 -44.62 19.95 2.75
CA THR A 108 -44.65 19.48 1.34
C THR A 108 -43.25 19.24 0.75
N SER A 109 -42.20 19.46 1.54
CA SER A 109 -40.82 19.25 1.12
C SER A 109 -40.50 17.75 1.02
N PRO A 110 -39.51 17.35 0.19
CA PRO A 110 -39.10 15.96 0.08
C PRO A 110 -38.57 15.43 1.42
N ARG A 111 -38.77 14.13 1.66
CA ARG A 111 -38.19 13.44 2.81
C ARG A 111 -36.72 13.15 2.60
N ILE A 112 -36.00 12.90 3.70
CA ILE A 112 -34.56 12.65 3.68
C ILE A 112 -34.18 11.45 2.79
N GLU A 113 -35.00 10.40 2.76
CA GLU A 113 -34.83 9.23 1.89
C GLU A 113 -34.73 9.57 0.39
N SER A 114 -35.37 10.66 -0.05
CA SER A 114 -35.35 11.14 -1.44
C SER A 114 -34.22 12.13 -1.70
N VAL A 115 -33.79 12.86 -0.67
CA VAL A 115 -32.77 13.91 -0.75
C VAL A 115 -31.35 13.33 -0.63
N LEU A 116 -31.16 12.37 0.26
CA LEU A 116 -29.85 11.83 0.63
C LEU A 116 -29.06 11.27 -0.56
N PRO A 117 -29.65 10.54 -1.54
CA PRO A 117 -28.90 10.06 -2.70
C PRO A 117 -28.34 11.20 -3.56
N ALA A 118 -29.12 12.26 -3.75
CA ALA A 118 -28.70 13.43 -4.49
C ALA A 118 -27.57 14.18 -3.77
N PHE A 119 -27.64 14.27 -2.45
CA PHE A 119 -26.58 14.85 -1.64
C PHE A 119 -25.29 14.00 -1.66
N LEU A 120 -25.37 12.67 -1.53
CA LEU A 120 -24.19 11.79 -1.58
C LEU A 120 -23.52 11.82 -2.96
N GLU A 121 -24.31 11.90 -4.03
CA GLU A 121 -23.77 12.09 -5.38
C GLU A 121 -23.12 13.46 -5.53
N PHE A 122 -23.74 14.50 -4.97
CA PHE A 122 -23.11 15.80 -4.88
C PHE A 122 -21.78 15.69 -4.10
N ALA A 123 -21.72 15.13 -2.91
CA ALA A 123 -20.49 15.05 -2.11
C ALA A 123 -19.41 14.10 -2.67
N ARG A 124 -19.70 13.27 -3.68
CA ARG A 124 -18.78 12.24 -4.19
C ARG A 124 -17.40 12.80 -4.55
N GLY A 125 -16.35 12.16 -4.03
CA GLY A 125 -14.95 12.52 -4.30
C GLY A 125 -14.47 13.82 -3.64
N CYS A 126 -15.27 14.43 -2.77
CA CYS A 126 -14.93 15.65 -2.06
C CYS A 126 -14.32 15.38 -0.68
N VAL A 127 -13.59 16.35 -0.16
CA VAL A 127 -13.31 16.48 1.29
C VAL A 127 -14.48 17.20 1.93
N MET A 128 -15.12 16.58 2.92
CA MET A 128 -16.24 17.18 3.65
C MET A 128 -15.74 18.25 4.61
N VAL A 129 -16.44 19.37 4.66
CA VAL A 129 -16.12 20.48 5.56
C VAL A 129 -17.38 20.93 6.26
N ALA A 130 -17.32 21.15 7.57
CA ALA A 130 -18.41 21.72 8.34
C ALA A 130 -17.86 22.49 9.55
N HIS A 131 -18.66 23.40 10.11
CA HIS A 131 -18.31 24.12 11.31
C HIS A 131 -18.89 23.40 12.52
N ASN A 132 -18.04 22.69 13.30
CA ASN A 132 -18.46 21.64 14.25
C ASN A 132 -18.94 20.34 13.56
N ALA A 133 -18.13 19.87 12.61
CA ALA A 133 -18.44 18.72 11.74
C ALA A 133 -19.00 17.44 12.41
N PRO A 134 -18.66 17.06 13.66
CA PRO A 134 -19.29 15.89 14.28
C PRO A 134 -20.82 15.95 14.33
N PHE A 135 -21.41 17.15 14.37
CA PHE A 135 -22.85 17.35 14.34
C PHE A 135 -23.43 16.97 12.97
N ASP A 136 -23.03 17.66 11.90
CA ASP A 136 -23.57 17.46 10.55
C ASP A 136 -23.29 16.05 10.02
N MET A 137 -22.04 15.58 10.22
CA MET A 137 -21.63 14.24 9.79
C MET A 137 -22.39 13.17 10.59
N GLY A 138 -22.72 13.43 11.86
CA GLY A 138 -23.50 12.53 12.70
C GLY A 138 -24.89 12.29 12.13
N PHE A 139 -25.60 13.37 11.75
CA PHE A 139 -26.91 13.29 11.09
C PHE A 139 -26.84 12.54 9.76
N LEU A 140 -25.97 12.98 8.84
CA LEU A 140 -25.89 12.38 7.50
C LEU A 140 -25.47 10.91 7.53
N LYS A 141 -24.56 10.54 8.45
CA LYS A 141 -24.15 9.14 8.64
C LYS A 141 -25.26 8.29 9.24
N HIS A 142 -26.03 8.85 10.20
CA HIS A 142 -27.19 8.17 10.76
C HIS A 142 -28.25 7.90 9.69
N GLU A 143 -28.64 8.93 8.94
CA GLU A 143 -29.63 8.81 7.85
C GLU A 143 -29.19 7.84 6.75
N SER A 144 -27.89 7.83 6.42
CA SER A 144 -27.33 6.84 5.48
C SER A 144 -27.48 5.42 5.99
N LEU A 145 -27.17 5.19 7.26
CA LEU A 145 -27.31 3.86 7.88
C LEU A 145 -28.78 3.41 7.91
N VAL A 146 -29.70 4.29 8.32
CA VAL A 146 -31.13 3.97 8.42
C VAL A 146 -31.73 3.63 7.05
N HIS A 147 -31.31 4.32 6.00
CA HIS A 147 -31.82 4.13 4.64
C HIS A 147 -31.00 3.17 3.77
N GLY A 148 -30.02 2.46 4.36
CA GLY A 148 -29.26 1.41 3.67
C GLY A 148 -28.24 1.92 2.65
N TYR A 149 -27.75 3.14 2.82
CA TYR A 149 -26.66 3.71 2.03
C TYR A 149 -25.32 3.55 2.76
N ASP A 150 -24.31 3.06 2.04
CA ASP A 150 -22.93 3.05 2.56
C ASP A 150 -22.44 4.49 2.70
N TRP A 151 -22.05 4.86 3.93
CA TRP A 151 -21.39 6.14 4.17
C TRP A 151 -19.97 6.09 3.58
N PRO A 152 -19.62 6.94 2.58
CA PRO A 152 -18.28 6.96 2.03
C PRO A 152 -17.23 7.32 3.09
N ASP A 153 -16.01 6.82 2.94
CA ASP A 153 -14.86 7.20 3.77
C ASP A 153 -14.37 8.62 3.43
N PHE A 154 -15.22 9.60 3.67
CA PHE A 154 -14.91 11.01 3.46
C PHE A 154 -13.78 11.45 4.39
N ALA A 155 -12.80 12.12 3.82
CA ALA A 155 -11.94 13.03 4.57
C ALA A 155 -12.80 14.17 5.13
N VAL A 156 -12.69 14.48 6.43
CA VAL A 156 -13.49 15.53 7.09
C VAL A 156 -12.58 16.61 7.68
N VAL A 157 -12.98 17.88 7.49
CA VAL A 157 -12.33 19.06 8.06
C VAL A 157 -13.35 19.83 8.91
N ASP A 158 -13.01 20.09 10.18
CA ASP A 158 -13.81 20.91 11.09
C ASP A 158 -13.21 22.32 11.20
N THR A 159 -13.92 23.32 10.66
CA THR A 159 -13.46 24.71 10.66
C THR A 159 -13.44 25.32 12.06
N ALA A 160 -14.32 24.90 12.98
CA ALA A 160 -14.30 25.36 14.36
C ALA A 160 -13.04 24.86 15.09
N LEU A 161 -12.65 23.62 14.80
CA LEU A 161 -11.46 22.99 15.36
C LEU A 161 -10.18 23.63 14.80
N LEU A 162 -10.13 23.89 13.49
CA LEU A 162 -9.05 24.65 12.86
C LEU A 162 -8.94 26.07 13.46
N ALA A 163 -10.06 26.80 13.55
CA ALA A 163 -10.10 28.16 14.09
C ALA A 163 -9.57 28.25 15.52
N ARG A 164 -9.98 27.31 16.41
CA ARG A 164 -9.47 27.23 17.79
C ARG A 164 -7.94 27.09 17.90
N ARG A 165 -7.26 26.74 16.81
CA ARG A 165 -5.79 26.59 16.79
C ARG A 165 -5.04 27.77 16.21
N VAL A 166 -5.66 28.55 15.34
CA VAL A 166 -5.00 29.65 14.63
C VAL A 166 -5.49 31.02 15.03
N ILE A 167 -6.67 31.11 15.67
CA ILE A 167 -7.26 32.36 16.12
C ILE A 167 -6.98 32.54 17.61
N THR A 168 -6.40 33.68 17.97
CA THR A 168 -6.14 34.01 19.37
C THR A 168 -7.38 34.62 20.05
N PRO A 169 -7.49 34.56 21.38
CA PRO A 169 -8.57 35.22 22.12
C PRO A 169 -8.66 36.74 21.88
N ASP A 170 -7.54 37.38 21.53
CA ASP A 170 -7.48 38.82 21.22
C ASP A 170 -8.10 39.13 19.83
N GLU A 171 -8.06 38.18 18.90
CA GLU A 171 -8.66 38.33 17.57
C GLU A 171 -10.16 38.02 17.58
N ALA A 172 -10.59 36.98 18.30
CA ALA A 172 -11.99 36.63 18.43
C ALA A 172 -12.31 36.07 19.82
N PRO A 173 -13.40 36.53 20.45
CA PRO A 173 -13.79 36.08 21.80
C PRO A 173 -14.22 34.61 21.86
N ASN A 174 -14.59 34.04 20.72
CA ASN A 174 -14.93 32.62 20.57
C ASN A 174 -14.83 32.21 19.09
N CYS A 175 -14.79 30.91 18.84
CA CYS A 175 -14.70 30.35 17.49
C CYS A 175 -16.07 29.89 16.97
N LYS A 176 -17.17 30.60 17.30
CA LYS A 176 -18.48 30.36 16.68
C LYS A 176 -18.49 30.93 15.26
N LEU A 177 -19.26 30.31 14.36
CA LEU A 177 -19.35 30.72 12.95
C LEU A 177 -19.63 32.21 12.79
N GLY A 178 -20.65 32.75 13.47
CA GLY A 178 -20.98 34.18 13.39
C GLY A 178 -19.88 35.13 13.89
N THR A 179 -19.03 34.70 14.81
CA THR A 179 -17.88 35.50 15.28
C THR A 179 -16.75 35.46 14.25
N LEU A 180 -16.44 34.28 13.72
CA LEU A 180 -15.42 34.11 12.69
C LEU A 180 -15.82 34.79 11.38
N ALA A 181 -17.11 34.79 11.05
CA ALA A 181 -17.66 35.46 9.88
C ALA A 181 -17.33 36.96 9.89
N LYS A 182 -17.46 37.61 11.05
CA LYS A 182 -17.08 39.01 11.25
C LYS A 182 -15.56 39.21 11.17
N LEU A 183 -14.79 38.33 11.78
CA LEU A 183 -13.32 38.39 11.78
C LEU A 183 -12.77 38.33 10.33
N PHE A 184 -13.24 37.37 9.55
CA PHE A 184 -12.79 37.14 8.17
C PHE A 184 -13.55 37.97 7.13
N ARG A 185 -14.49 38.84 7.55
CA ARG A 185 -15.29 39.71 6.68
C ARG A 185 -15.97 38.92 5.55
N THR A 186 -16.66 37.85 5.93
CA THR A 186 -17.33 36.96 4.98
C THR A 186 -18.37 37.72 4.15
N THR A 187 -18.54 37.31 2.91
CA THR A 187 -19.49 37.90 1.97
C THR A 187 -20.94 37.61 2.35
N THR A 188 -21.16 36.43 2.95
CA THR A 188 -22.45 36.00 3.48
C THR A 188 -22.43 36.08 5.00
N THR A 189 -23.46 36.70 5.58
CA THR A 189 -23.65 36.72 7.04
C THR A 189 -24.41 35.47 7.45
N PRO A 190 -23.89 34.63 8.38
CA PRO A 190 -24.61 33.49 8.92
C PRO A 190 -25.95 33.93 9.53
N ASN A 191 -27.01 33.22 9.20
CA ASN A 191 -28.36 33.56 9.63
C ASN A 191 -29.22 32.33 9.94
N HIS A 192 -28.61 31.20 10.27
CA HIS A 192 -29.31 29.95 10.58
C HIS A 192 -30.18 29.48 9.41
N ARG A 193 -29.61 29.60 8.21
CA ARG A 193 -30.11 28.98 6.98
C ARG A 193 -28.97 28.19 6.38
N ALA A 194 -29.21 26.92 6.11
CA ALA A 194 -28.14 25.98 5.83
C ALA A 194 -27.22 26.42 4.67
N LEU A 195 -27.79 26.91 3.55
CA LEU A 195 -26.95 27.37 2.43
C LEU A 195 -26.17 28.66 2.77
N SER A 196 -26.78 29.60 3.49
CA SER A 196 -26.11 30.83 3.91
C SER A 196 -24.94 30.54 4.84
N ASP A 197 -25.14 29.63 5.78
CA ASP A 197 -24.14 29.26 6.78
C ASP A 197 -23.03 28.40 6.14
N ALA A 198 -23.36 27.54 5.17
CA ALA A 198 -22.37 26.87 4.32
C ALA A 198 -21.51 27.86 3.51
N ARG A 199 -22.12 28.88 2.89
CA ARG A 199 -21.40 29.95 2.17
C ARG A 199 -20.50 30.77 3.10
N ALA A 200 -20.99 31.15 4.27
CA ALA A 200 -20.16 31.83 5.26
C ALA A 200 -19.00 30.93 5.74
N THR A 201 -19.24 29.62 5.87
CA THR A 201 -18.20 28.65 6.22
C THR A 201 -17.14 28.50 5.13
N VAL A 202 -17.49 28.66 3.84
CA VAL A 202 -16.50 28.73 2.74
C VAL A 202 -15.54 29.90 2.95
N ASP A 203 -16.07 31.09 3.21
CA ASP A 203 -15.23 32.28 3.42
C ASP A 203 -14.36 32.15 4.68
N VAL A 204 -14.91 31.58 5.76
CA VAL A 204 -14.14 31.25 6.98
C VAL A 204 -13.05 30.22 6.66
N LEU A 205 -13.34 29.20 5.86
CA LEU A 205 -12.35 28.19 5.45
C LEU A 205 -11.20 28.83 4.67
N HIS A 206 -11.49 29.73 3.73
CA HIS A 206 -10.46 30.48 3.00
C HIS A 206 -9.61 31.33 3.94
N GLY A 207 -10.23 32.08 4.85
CA GLY A 207 -9.49 32.87 5.85
C GLY A 207 -8.61 32.00 6.75
N LEU A 208 -9.09 30.82 7.14
CA LEU A 208 -8.29 29.85 7.90
C LEU A 208 -7.13 29.29 7.07
N PHE A 209 -7.32 29.03 5.78
CA PHE A 209 -6.27 28.58 4.86
C PHE A 209 -5.14 29.59 4.71
N GLU A 210 -5.43 30.89 4.68
CA GLU A 210 -4.39 31.93 4.71
C GLU A 210 -3.53 31.86 5.99
N ARG A 211 -4.16 31.61 7.14
CA ARG A 211 -3.47 31.47 8.43
C ARG A 211 -2.63 30.19 8.49
N VAL A 212 -3.20 29.03 8.14
CA VAL A 212 -2.47 27.75 8.22
C VAL A 212 -1.43 27.60 7.10
N GLY A 213 -1.65 28.22 5.94
CA GLY A 213 -0.70 28.25 4.84
C GLY A 213 0.63 28.88 5.25
N SER A 214 0.56 29.98 6.02
CA SER A 214 1.72 30.64 6.64
C SER A 214 2.48 29.75 7.63
N LEU A 215 1.85 28.68 8.14
CA LEU A 215 2.45 27.71 9.06
C LEU A 215 3.01 26.47 8.33
N GLY A 216 2.90 26.42 6.99
CA GLY A 216 3.38 25.36 6.13
C GLY A 216 2.36 24.27 5.81
N VAL A 217 1.07 24.49 6.06
CA VAL A 217 0.00 23.55 5.68
C VAL A 217 -0.33 23.76 4.19
N GLN A 218 -0.04 22.77 3.34
CA GLN A 218 -0.20 22.89 1.88
C GLN A 218 -1.00 21.72 1.27
N THR A 219 -1.26 20.67 2.04
CA THR A 219 -1.96 19.45 1.59
C THR A 219 -3.16 19.10 2.48
N VAL A 220 -4.09 18.27 1.99
CA VAL A 220 -5.25 17.79 2.79
C VAL A 220 -4.79 17.05 4.02
N GLU A 221 -3.76 16.24 3.86
CA GLU A 221 -3.14 15.47 4.92
C GLU A 221 -2.57 16.43 5.96
N ASP A 222 -1.83 17.48 5.57
CA ASP A 222 -1.37 18.51 6.51
C ASP A 222 -2.54 19.13 7.29
N LEU A 223 -3.65 19.40 6.62
CA LEU A 223 -4.83 20.04 7.20
C LEU A 223 -5.56 19.14 8.21
N GLN A 224 -5.80 17.88 7.85
CA GLN A 224 -6.37 16.87 8.75
C GLN A 224 -5.47 16.61 9.95
N THR A 225 -4.16 16.66 9.72
CA THR A 225 -3.17 16.35 10.73
C THR A 225 -2.90 17.56 11.64
N PHE A 226 -3.09 18.79 11.13
CA PHE A 226 -3.22 20.00 11.93
C PHE A 226 -4.49 19.97 12.77
N SER A 227 -5.58 19.38 12.24
CA SER A 227 -6.89 19.19 12.89
C SER A 227 -6.87 18.26 14.12
N SER A 228 -5.79 17.52 14.39
CA SER A 228 -5.74 16.52 15.45
C SER A 228 -4.82 16.92 16.64
N ARG A 229 -5.12 16.44 17.86
CA ARG A 229 -4.52 16.95 19.12
C ARG A 229 -3.11 16.36 19.33
N VAL A 230 -2.07 17.05 18.87
CA VAL A 230 -0.68 16.72 19.24
C VAL A 230 -0.42 17.09 20.70
N ALA A 231 0.08 16.15 21.51
CA ALA A 231 0.46 16.42 22.89
C ALA A 231 1.53 17.55 22.96
N PRO A 232 1.45 18.49 23.92
CA PRO A 232 2.41 19.59 24.05
C PRO A 232 3.88 19.13 24.10
N ALA A 233 4.14 17.99 24.74
CA ALA A 233 5.48 17.38 24.81
C ALA A 233 6.04 16.98 23.44
N VAL A 234 5.20 16.53 22.50
CA VAL A 234 5.60 16.20 21.13
C VAL A 234 5.83 17.47 20.32
N ARG A 235 4.99 18.50 20.49
CA ARG A 235 5.20 19.81 19.84
C ARG A 235 6.50 20.47 20.27
N ALA A 236 6.89 20.35 21.53
CA ALA A 236 8.14 20.90 22.05
C ALA A 236 9.39 20.34 21.33
N LYS A 237 9.28 19.12 20.77
CA LYS A 237 10.36 18.47 20.01
C LYS A 237 10.49 18.94 18.56
N ARG A 238 9.72 19.94 18.13
CA ARG A 238 9.84 20.53 16.77
C ARG A 238 11.26 20.99 16.44
N HIS A 239 12.01 21.45 17.44
CA HIS A 239 13.41 21.86 17.30
C HIS A 239 14.31 20.76 16.73
N LEU A 240 13.96 19.47 16.87
CA LEU A 240 14.70 18.35 16.29
C LEU A 240 14.72 18.37 14.75
N ALA A 241 13.78 19.08 14.11
CA ALA A 241 13.78 19.26 12.66
C ALA A 241 14.64 20.44 12.21
N GLU A 242 14.96 21.39 13.10
CA GLU A 242 15.56 22.67 12.72
C GLU A 242 16.98 22.54 12.18
N SER A 243 17.75 21.54 12.60
CA SER A 243 19.11 21.32 12.08
C SER A 243 19.16 20.64 10.70
N LEU A 244 18.02 20.14 10.20
CA LEU A 244 17.97 19.39 8.94
C LEU A 244 17.89 20.32 7.71
N PRO A 245 18.52 19.95 6.59
CA PRO A 245 18.47 20.72 5.36
C PRO A 245 17.12 20.55 4.62
N HIS A 246 16.77 21.52 3.79
CA HIS A 246 15.72 21.40 2.76
C HIS A 246 16.29 20.70 1.52
N ALA A 247 16.58 19.41 1.66
CA ALA A 247 17.17 18.59 0.61
C ALA A 247 16.60 17.16 0.65
N PRO A 248 16.65 16.42 -0.47
CA PRO A 248 16.30 15.00 -0.49
C PRO A 248 17.30 14.18 0.33
N GLY A 249 16.82 13.13 0.98
CA GLY A 249 17.70 12.27 1.77
C GLY A 249 17.00 11.26 2.66
N VAL A 250 17.77 10.70 3.59
CA VAL A 250 17.33 9.76 4.62
C VAL A 250 17.42 10.42 6.00
N TYR A 251 16.39 10.26 6.82
CA TYR A 251 16.37 10.70 8.22
C TYR A 251 16.32 9.52 9.18
N LEU A 252 16.99 9.67 10.32
CA LEU A 252 17.07 8.67 11.38
C LEU A 252 16.65 9.30 12.70
N PHE A 253 15.56 8.80 13.30
CA PHE A 253 15.22 9.14 14.68
C PHE A 253 16.03 8.27 15.63
N THR A 254 16.63 8.88 16.65
CA THR A 254 17.43 8.19 17.67
C THR A 254 16.95 8.49 19.08
N ASP A 255 17.21 7.58 20.01
CA ASP A 255 17.03 7.81 21.44
C ASP A 255 18.23 8.53 22.09
N ASP A 256 18.18 8.71 23.41
CA ASP A 256 19.21 9.33 24.24
C ASP A 256 20.55 8.56 24.26
N ARG A 257 20.53 7.28 23.91
CA ARG A 257 21.72 6.42 23.81
C ARG A 257 22.28 6.38 22.39
N GLY A 258 21.62 7.02 21.43
CA GLY A 258 21.98 7.00 20.01
C GLY A 258 21.50 5.75 19.26
N GLU A 259 20.62 4.93 19.85
CA GLU A 259 20.00 3.80 19.15
C GLU A 259 19.03 4.32 18.08
N VAL A 260 19.13 3.78 16.86
CA VAL A 260 18.24 4.16 15.76
C VAL A 260 16.87 3.52 15.96
N LEU A 261 15.87 4.35 16.22
CA LEU A 261 14.48 3.94 16.45
C LEU A 261 13.71 3.76 15.13
N TYR A 262 13.95 4.67 14.18
CA TYR A 262 13.27 4.70 12.89
C TYR A 262 14.16 5.32 11.81
N VAL A 263 14.12 4.75 10.61
CA VAL A 263 14.73 5.29 9.39
C VAL A 263 13.63 5.54 8.37
N GLY A 264 13.62 6.72 7.76
CA GLY A 264 12.74 7.06 6.65
C GLY A 264 13.44 7.93 5.62
N LYS A 265 12.80 8.16 4.48
CA LYS A 265 13.33 9.00 3.39
C LYS A 265 12.37 10.12 3.01
N SER A 266 12.89 11.16 2.37
CA SER A 266 12.10 12.31 1.91
C SER A 266 12.73 13.02 0.72
N LYS A 267 11.91 13.75 -0.05
CA LYS A 267 12.37 14.79 -1.01
C LYS A 267 12.81 16.07 -0.29
N ASP A 268 12.32 16.31 0.92
CA ASP A 268 12.70 17.40 1.80
C ASP A 268 12.77 16.88 3.25
N LEU A 269 13.99 16.70 3.77
CA LEU A 269 14.25 16.17 5.10
C LEU A 269 13.61 17.01 6.21
N ARG A 270 13.81 18.33 6.18
CA ARG A 270 13.32 19.24 7.22
C ARG A 270 11.80 19.27 7.28
N THR A 271 11.15 19.45 6.14
CA THR A 271 9.68 19.50 6.06
C THR A 271 9.08 18.18 6.54
N ARG A 272 9.65 17.05 6.10
CA ARG A 272 9.16 15.72 6.50
C ARG A 272 9.37 15.42 7.98
N VAL A 273 10.51 15.75 8.55
CA VAL A 273 10.75 15.51 9.97
C VAL A 273 9.89 16.43 10.82
N ARG A 274 9.71 17.69 10.41
CA ARG A 274 8.84 18.65 11.08
C ARG A 274 7.39 18.15 11.14
N SER A 275 6.90 17.47 10.11
CA SER A 275 5.53 16.95 10.08
C SER A 275 5.24 15.97 11.23
N TYR A 276 6.23 15.21 11.73
CA TYR A 276 6.02 14.33 12.89
C TYR A 276 5.66 15.06 14.18
N PHE A 277 5.98 16.36 14.28
CA PHE A 277 5.77 17.17 15.50
C PHE A 277 4.63 18.17 15.37
N THR A 278 4.29 18.56 14.15
CA THR A 278 3.25 19.56 13.87
C THR A 278 1.92 18.94 13.53
N ALA A 279 1.99 17.70 13.04
CA ALA A 279 0.89 16.92 12.58
C ALA A 279 0.67 15.82 13.64
N SER A 280 -0.57 15.62 14.13
CA SER A 280 -0.90 14.41 14.90
C SER A 280 -0.71 13.15 14.04
N GLU A 281 0.43 12.52 14.23
CA GLU A 281 0.72 11.18 13.73
C GLU A 281 -0.38 10.21 14.21
N THR A 282 -1.19 9.73 13.25
CA THR A 282 -2.35 8.87 13.52
C THR A 282 -1.95 7.44 13.88
N ARG A 283 -0.69 7.05 13.59
CA ARG A 283 -0.17 5.73 13.96
C ARG A 283 0.39 5.77 15.37
N ASN A 284 -0.32 5.17 16.32
CA ASN A 284 0.09 5.05 17.72
C ASN A 284 1.58 4.65 17.89
N ARG A 285 2.04 3.68 17.09
CA ARG A 285 3.42 3.18 17.14
C ARG A 285 4.46 4.22 16.69
N ILE A 286 4.13 5.10 15.76
CA ILE A 286 5.03 6.17 15.33
C ILE A 286 4.94 7.35 16.32
N GLY A 287 3.76 7.65 16.87
CA GLY A 287 3.61 8.61 17.96
C GLY A 287 4.44 8.23 19.19
N GLU A 288 4.48 6.95 19.56
CA GLU A 288 5.35 6.41 20.61
C GLU A 288 6.84 6.65 20.30
N MET A 289 7.27 6.33 19.07
CA MET A 289 8.64 6.56 18.61
C MET A 289 9.05 8.03 18.73
N VAL A 290 8.20 8.95 18.26
CA VAL A 290 8.43 10.41 18.36
C VAL A 290 8.46 10.85 19.83
N GLY A 291 7.63 10.23 20.68
CA GLY A 291 7.61 10.42 22.12
C GLY A 291 8.93 10.05 22.81
N ILE A 292 9.65 9.03 22.31
CA ILE A 292 10.92 8.57 22.88
C ILE A 292 12.12 9.24 22.21
N ALA A 293 12.02 9.59 20.93
CA ALA A 293 13.14 10.15 20.17
C ALA A 293 13.68 11.45 20.79
N THR A 294 15.00 11.54 20.89
CA THR A 294 15.71 12.70 21.47
C THR A 294 16.53 13.45 20.43
N ALA A 295 16.84 12.82 19.28
CA ALA A 295 17.53 13.45 18.17
C ALA A 295 17.06 12.92 16.82
N VAL A 296 17.31 13.71 15.78
CA VAL A 296 17.12 13.31 14.38
C VAL A 296 18.38 13.61 13.59
N ARG A 297 18.86 12.62 12.83
CA ARG A 297 20.01 12.76 11.92
C ARG A 297 19.53 12.72 10.48
N GLY A 298 19.95 13.67 9.67
CA GLY A 298 19.71 13.71 8.22
C GLY A 298 20.96 13.32 7.44
N ILE A 299 20.77 12.54 6.38
CA ILE A 299 21.79 12.22 5.39
C ILE A 299 21.25 12.65 4.03
N GLU A 300 21.81 13.74 3.51
CA GLU A 300 21.48 14.24 2.18
C GLU A 300 21.85 13.22 1.10
N CYS A 301 21.02 13.11 0.07
CA CYS A 301 21.23 12.23 -1.07
C CYS A 301 21.07 13.07 -2.34
N GLY A 302 21.98 12.91 -3.31
CA GLY A 302 21.96 13.65 -4.56
C GLY A 302 20.81 13.23 -5.49
N THR A 303 20.23 12.05 -5.30
CA THR A 303 19.13 11.55 -6.13
C THR A 303 18.05 10.82 -5.31
N PRO A 304 16.80 10.73 -5.82
CA PRO A 304 15.76 9.92 -5.20
C PRO A 304 16.15 8.43 -5.06
N LEU A 305 16.74 7.83 -6.11
CA LEU A 305 17.16 6.43 -6.07
C LEU A 305 18.21 6.18 -4.97
N GLU A 306 19.17 7.09 -4.80
CA GLU A 306 20.16 6.99 -3.72
C GLU A 306 19.51 6.98 -2.33
N ALA A 307 18.53 7.85 -2.11
CA ALA A 307 17.79 7.88 -0.85
C ALA A 307 16.96 6.60 -0.62
N GLU A 308 16.38 5.99 -1.66
CA GLU A 308 15.72 4.69 -1.51
C GLU A 308 16.70 3.58 -1.11
N VAL A 309 17.84 3.50 -1.80
CA VAL A 309 18.85 2.47 -1.53
C VAL A 309 19.47 2.68 -0.14
N ARG A 310 19.80 3.93 0.21
CA ARG A 310 20.40 4.26 1.51
C ARG A 310 19.42 3.99 2.66
N GLU A 311 18.13 4.27 2.49
CA GLU A 311 17.09 3.87 3.46
C GLU A 311 17.09 2.35 3.68
N LEU A 312 17.07 1.56 2.60
CA LEU A 312 17.08 0.10 2.69
C LEU A 312 18.31 -0.41 3.45
N ARG A 313 19.50 0.09 3.11
CA ARG A 313 20.76 -0.32 3.74
C ARG A 313 20.78 0.02 5.23
N LEU A 314 20.38 1.24 5.60
CA LEU A 314 20.33 1.68 7.00
C LEU A 314 19.28 0.93 7.83
N ILE A 315 18.14 0.55 7.23
CA ILE A 315 17.16 -0.31 7.90
C ILE A 315 17.73 -1.71 8.13
N ALA A 316 18.45 -2.28 7.17
CA ALA A 316 19.06 -3.60 7.30
C ALA A 316 20.21 -3.60 8.33
N GLU A 317 20.99 -2.53 8.38
CA GLU A 317 22.10 -2.34 9.32
C GLU A 317 21.60 -2.14 10.75
N HIS A 318 20.73 -1.16 10.97
CA HIS A 318 20.30 -0.80 12.33
C HIS A 318 19.13 -1.63 12.86
N LYS A 319 18.38 -2.32 11.98
CA LYS A 319 17.15 -3.06 12.30
C LYS A 319 16.21 -2.28 13.25
N PRO A 320 15.87 -1.01 12.94
CA PRO A 320 15.20 -0.11 13.88
C PRO A 320 13.87 -0.66 14.39
N ARG A 321 13.56 -0.51 15.67
CA ARG A 321 12.36 -1.10 16.30
C ARG A 321 11.05 -0.68 15.61
N TYR A 322 10.97 0.54 15.08
CA TYR A 322 9.74 1.09 14.52
C TYR A 322 9.60 0.92 13.00
N ASN A 323 10.66 0.55 12.28
CA ASN A 323 10.54 0.07 10.89
C ASN A 323 9.85 -1.31 10.88
N ARG A 324 9.05 -1.57 9.84
CA ARG A 324 8.38 -2.89 9.66
C ARG A 324 8.93 -3.67 8.48
N ARG A 325 9.15 -2.97 7.36
CA ARG A 325 9.67 -3.55 6.11
C ARG A 325 11.19 -3.50 6.10
N SER A 326 11.79 -4.36 5.28
CA SER A 326 13.23 -4.36 4.97
C SER A 326 14.19 -4.58 6.15
N LYS A 327 13.69 -4.85 7.36
CA LYS A 327 14.52 -5.08 8.56
C LYS A 327 15.38 -6.33 8.51
N PHE A 328 14.93 -7.34 7.77
CA PHE A 328 15.55 -8.66 7.76
C PHE A 328 15.68 -9.19 6.33
N PRO A 329 16.49 -8.55 5.47
CA PRO A 329 16.72 -9.03 4.11
C PRO A 329 17.32 -10.45 4.08
N GLU A 330 17.91 -10.92 5.18
CA GLU A 330 18.42 -12.28 5.36
C GLU A 330 17.33 -13.35 5.56
N ARG A 331 16.08 -12.96 5.86
CA ARG A 331 14.97 -13.91 6.14
C ARG A 331 14.28 -14.45 4.89
N GLN A 332 14.94 -14.40 3.74
CA GLN A 332 14.41 -14.91 2.48
C GLN A 332 14.51 -16.45 2.43
N HIS A 333 13.62 -17.04 1.64
CA HIS A 333 13.67 -18.46 1.32
C HIS A 333 14.14 -18.67 -0.11
N TRP A 334 14.86 -19.77 -0.32
CA TRP A 334 15.34 -20.20 -1.62
C TRP A 334 14.97 -21.65 -1.85
N LEU A 335 14.56 -21.98 -3.07
CA LEU A 335 14.47 -23.36 -3.54
C LEU A 335 15.81 -23.76 -4.12
N LYS A 336 16.37 -24.86 -3.65
CA LYS A 336 17.64 -25.42 -4.09
C LYS A 336 17.40 -26.77 -4.75
N VAL A 337 18.01 -26.99 -5.91
CA VAL A 337 18.23 -28.32 -6.48
C VAL A 337 19.50 -28.89 -5.84
N THR A 338 19.39 -29.92 -5.01
CA THR A 338 20.54 -30.44 -4.26
C THR A 338 21.62 -31.01 -5.18
N VAL A 339 22.85 -31.06 -4.67
CA VAL A 339 23.99 -31.72 -5.34
C VAL A 339 24.30 -32.99 -4.56
N GLU A 340 23.71 -34.09 -5.03
CA GLU A 340 23.82 -35.44 -4.47
C GLU A 340 23.53 -36.45 -5.62
N PRO A 341 23.79 -37.77 -5.46
CA PRO A 341 23.60 -38.75 -6.54
C PRO A 341 22.22 -38.73 -7.20
N PHE A 342 21.17 -38.48 -6.41
CA PHE A 342 19.80 -38.33 -6.88
C PHE A 342 19.23 -36.99 -6.40
N PRO A 343 19.50 -35.87 -7.08
CA PRO A 343 19.09 -34.52 -6.68
C PRO A 343 17.60 -34.39 -6.37
N ARG A 344 17.26 -33.52 -5.43
CA ARG A 344 15.88 -33.17 -5.07
C ARG A 344 15.72 -31.67 -4.85
N LEU A 345 14.48 -31.22 -4.74
CA LEU A 345 14.19 -29.87 -4.26
C LEU A 345 14.32 -29.80 -2.74
N SER A 346 14.89 -28.70 -2.27
CA SER A 346 15.02 -28.39 -0.85
C SER A 346 14.84 -26.89 -0.59
N LEU A 347 14.13 -26.53 0.48
CA LEU A 347 14.04 -25.15 0.93
C LEU A 347 15.22 -24.80 1.83
N VAL A 348 15.93 -23.73 1.50
CA VAL A 348 17.08 -23.22 2.24
C VAL A 348 16.94 -21.72 2.51
N LYS A 349 17.72 -21.20 3.46
CA LYS A 349 17.73 -19.76 3.81
C LYS A 349 18.88 -18.99 3.15
N GLN A 350 19.84 -19.69 2.58
CA GLN A 350 21.06 -19.10 2.03
C GLN A 350 21.44 -19.80 0.73
N VAL A 351 21.93 -19.01 -0.22
CA VAL A 351 22.60 -19.49 -1.42
C VAL A 351 24.07 -19.75 -1.06
N ARG A 352 24.63 -20.87 -1.54
CA ARG A 352 26.03 -21.27 -1.29
C ARG A 352 26.75 -21.48 -2.62
N ASP A 353 28.08 -21.47 -2.55
CA ASP A 353 28.94 -21.79 -3.69
C ASP A 353 29.09 -23.30 -3.80
N ASP A 354 28.07 -23.93 -4.37
CA ASP A 354 27.97 -25.40 -4.41
C ASP A 354 27.41 -25.93 -5.74
N ASP A 355 27.53 -25.16 -6.81
CA ASP A 355 27.08 -25.49 -8.17
C ASP A 355 25.60 -25.93 -8.28
N ALA A 356 24.81 -25.63 -7.24
CA ALA A 356 23.40 -25.95 -7.21
C ALA A 356 22.57 -24.92 -7.97
N GLY A 357 21.46 -25.38 -8.55
CA GLY A 357 20.43 -24.51 -9.09
C GLY A 357 19.62 -23.92 -7.96
N TYR A 358 19.39 -22.61 -7.98
CA TYR A 358 18.55 -21.91 -7.01
C TYR A 358 17.38 -21.22 -7.70
N LEU A 359 16.26 -21.10 -6.99
CA LEU A 359 15.14 -20.24 -7.34
C LEU A 359 14.74 -19.41 -6.14
N GLY A 360 14.55 -18.11 -6.34
CA GLY A 360 14.18 -17.17 -5.28
C GLY A 360 14.66 -15.75 -5.60
N PRO A 361 14.62 -14.84 -4.62
CA PRO A 361 14.22 -15.05 -3.23
C PRO A 361 12.69 -15.05 -3.05
N PHE A 362 12.21 -15.83 -2.09
CA PHE A 362 10.82 -15.84 -1.65
C PHE A 362 10.66 -15.16 -0.29
N SER A 363 9.74 -14.20 -0.21
CA SER A 363 9.43 -13.45 1.02
C SER A 363 8.68 -14.29 2.07
N SER A 364 8.12 -15.43 1.68
CA SER A 364 7.46 -16.35 2.60
C SER A 364 7.74 -17.81 2.22
N ARG A 365 7.85 -18.66 3.25
CA ARG A 365 7.97 -20.11 3.09
C ARG A 365 6.80 -20.69 2.28
N LYS A 366 5.57 -20.22 2.54
CA LYS A 366 4.35 -20.67 1.83
C LYS A 366 4.43 -20.42 0.33
N THR A 367 4.93 -19.27 -0.10
CA THR A 367 5.12 -18.98 -1.54
C THR A 367 6.17 -19.89 -2.16
N ALA A 368 7.26 -20.15 -1.43
CA ALA A 368 8.31 -21.06 -1.89
C ALA A 368 7.80 -22.51 -2.02
N GLU A 369 6.99 -22.99 -1.05
CA GLU A 369 6.35 -24.31 -1.11
C GLU A 369 5.36 -24.42 -2.29
N ARG A 370 4.63 -23.35 -2.61
CA ARG A 370 3.77 -23.30 -3.80
C ARG A 370 4.56 -23.44 -5.10
N ALA A 371 5.67 -22.73 -5.23
CA ALA A 371 6.56 -22.86 -6.39
C ALA A 371 7.21 -24.25 -6.47
N MET A 372 7.59 -24.83 -5.34
CA MET A 372 8.10 -26.21 -5.27
C MET A 372 7.05 -27.23 -5.73
N ALA A 373 5.80 -27.05 -5.31
CA ALA A 373 4.70 -27.90 -5.74
C ALA A 373 4.40 -27.76 -7.24
N ALA A 374 4.59 -26.57 -7.83
CA ALA A 374 4.48 -26.41 -9.28
C ALA A 374 5.55 -27.23 -10.02
N LEU A 375 6.80 -27.20 -9.54
CA LEU A 375 7.88 -28.00 -10.12
C LEU A 375 7.64 -29.50 -10.00
N HIS A 376 7.12 -29.97 -8.86
CA HIS A 376 6.77 -31.38 -8.67
C HIS A 376 5.55 -31.85 -9.47
N GLU A 377 4.70 -30.92 -9.95
CA GLU A 377 3.65 -31.28 -10.90
C GLU A 377 4.24 -31.60 -12.28
N ALA A 378 5.29 -30.88 -12.67
CA ALA A 378 5.89 -30.96 -14.00
C ALA A 378 7.01 -32.02 -14.11
N PHE A 379 7.77 -32.24 -13.04
CA PHE A 379 8.95 -33.10 -13.05
C PHE A 379 8.84 -34.23 -12.01
N PRO A 380 8.93 -35.51 -12.43
CA PRO A 380 8.77 -36.67 -11.55
C PRO A 380 10.06 -37.00 -10.77
N ILE A 381 10.66 -36.00 -10.15
CA ILE A 381 11.84 -36.15 -9.29
C ILE A 381 11.46 -36.52 -7.86
N ARG A 382 12.39 -37.09 -7.10
CA ARG A 382 12.12 -37.53 -5.72
C ARG A 382 11.76 -36.35 -4.79
N GLN A 383 10.77 -36.59 -3.93
CA GLN A 383 10.35 -35.66 -2.86
C GLN A 383 10.80 -36.13 -1.48
N CYS A 384 11.25 -37.38 -1.36
CA CYS A 384 11.73 -37.95 -0.11
C CYS A 384 13.02 -37.26 0.36
N THR A 385 13.13 -37.09 1.68
CA THR A 385 14.25 -36.38 2.32
C THR A 385 15.39 -37.29 2.75
N ALA A 386 15.17 -38.61 2.78
CA ALA A 386 16.18 -39.60 3.13
C ALA A 386 17.38 -39.50 2.18
N ARG A 387 18.61 -39.60 2.73
CA ARG A 387 19.83 -39.65 1.92
C ARG A 387 19.82 -40.92 1.08
N MET A 388 20.27 -40.81 -0.17
CA MET A 388 20.27 -41.92 -1.13
C MET A 388 21.70 -42.20 -1.57
N SER A 389 22.11 -43.47 -1.49
CA SER A 389 23.38 -43.92 -2.06
C SER A 389 23.30 -43.93 -3.60
N LYS A 390 24.42 -44.21 -4.28
CA LYS A 390 24.44 -44.38 -5.74
C LYS A 390 23.70 -45.64 -6.21
N HIS A 391 23.51 -46.62 -5.32
CA HIS A 391 22.85 -47.90 -5.58
C HIS A 391 21.83 -48.19 -4.47
N PRO A 392 20.69 -47.49 -4.47
CA PRO A 392 19.64 -47.70 -3.48
C PRO A 392 18.85 -48.96 -3.80
N SER A 393 18.23 -49.55 -2.77
CA SER A 393 17.47 -50.80 -2.87
C SER A 393 16.24 -50.80 -1.94
N LEU A 394 15.51 -49.68 -1.92
CA LEU A 394 14.32 -49.46 -1.10
C LEU A 394 13.05 -49.69 -1.92
N SER A 395 11.95 -50.07 -1.26
CA SER A 395 10.65 -50.18 -1.91
C SER A 395 10.14 -48.81 -2.39
N PRO A 396 9.50 -48.74 -3.58
CA PRO A 396 8.84 -47.53 -4.06
C PRO A 396 7.79 -47.00 -3.07
N CYS A 397 7.63 -45.69 -3.00
CA CYS A 397 6.61 -45.05 -2.17
C CYS A 397 5.34 -44.73 -2.98
N VAL A 398 4.28 -44.31 -2.29
CA VAL A 398 2.98 -43.93 -2.91
C VAL A 398 3.14 -42.87 -4.01
N LEU A 399 4.09 -41.93 -3.88
CA LEU A 399 4.36 -40.93 -4.94
C LEU A 399 4.85 -41.58 -6.24
N ALA A 400 5.61 -42.67 -6.15
CA ALA A 400 6.05 -43.42 -7.32
C ALA A 400 4.87 -44.17 -7.96
N GLU A 401 4.03 -44.80 -7.16
CA GLU A 401 2.81 -45.48 -7.64
C GLU A 401 1.86 -44.51 -8.36
N MET A 402 1.80 -43.25 -7.91
CA MET A 402 1.05 -42.16 -8.55
C MET A 402 1.77 -41.51 -9.74
N GLY A 403 2.95 -41.99 -10.14
CA GLY A 403 3.74 -41.42 -11.25
C GLY A 403 4.34 -40.03 -10.95
N ARG A 404 4.34 -39.57 -9.69
CA ARG A 404 4.92 -38.28 -9.25
C ARG A 404 6.42 -38.38 -8.96
N CYS A 405 6.99 -39.58 -9.05
CA CYS A 405 8.40 -39.86 -8.81
C CYS A 405 8.81 -41.06 -9.65
N VAL A 406 9.93 -40.99 -10.36
CA VAL A 406 10.51 -42.13 -11.12
C VAL A 406 11.19 -43.19 -10.23
N ALA A 407 10.94 -43.15 -8.92
CA ALA A 407 11.40 -44.11 -7.93
C ALA A 407 12.91 -44.44 -7.96
N PRO A 408 13.83 -43.44 -7.94
CA PRO A 408 15.27 -43.74 -7.92
C PRO A 408 15.68 -44.63 -6.75
N CYS A 409 14.87 -44.69 -5.68
CA CYS A 409 15.10 -45.49 -4.50
C CYS A 409 15.07 -47.01 -4.73
N ASP A 410 14.41 -47.52 -5.78
CA ASP A 410 14.29 -48.96 -6.05
C ASP A 410 15.43 -49.52 -6.92
N GLY A 411 16.35 -48.65 -7.36
CA GLY A 411 17.52 -49.01 -8.13
C GLY A 411 17.25 -49.32 -9.61
N ARG A 412 16.02 -49.16 -10.11
CA ARG A 412 15.67 -49.47 -11.52
C ARG A 412 16.11 -48.38 -12.51
N ILE A 413 16.15 -47.12 -12.07
CA ILE A 413 16.62 -45.99 -12.88
C ILE A 413 18.08 -45.66 -12.53
N SER A 414 18.90 -45.45 -13.56
CA SER A 414 20.31 -45.06 -13.39
C SER A 414 20.42 -43.59 -12.93
N MET A 415 21.58 -43.22 -12.38
CA MET A 415 21.85 -41.83 -12.02
C MET A 415 21.81 -40.90 -13.24
N ASP A 416 22.30 -41.36 -14.40
CA ASP A 416 22.35 -40.56 -15.62
C ASP A 416 20.94 -40.29 -16.16
N SER A 417 20.09 -41.32 -16.23
CA SER A 417 18.69 -41.18 -16.66
C SER A 417 17.87 -40.35 -15.67
N TYR A 418 18.15 -40.44 -14.37
CA TYR A 418 17.56 -39.52 -13.39
C TYR A 418 18.06 -38.08 -13.58
N GLY A 419 19.35 -37.93 -13.92
CA GLY A 419 20.01 -36.67 -14.23
C GLY A 419 19.33 -35.90 -15.37
N GLU A 420 18.80 -36.58 -16.38
CA GLU A 420 18.04 -35.94 -17.47
C GLU A 420 16.80 -35.19 -16.95
N PHE A 421 16.03 -35.77 -16.00
CA PHE A 421 14.90 -35.09 -15.38
C PHE A 421 15.34 -33.89 -14.53
N VAL A 422 16.48 -34.03 -13.84
CA VAL A 422 17.05 -32.94 -13.02
C VAL A 422 17.53 -31.80 -13.90
N GLU A 423 18.13 -32.09 -15.05
CA GLU A 423 18.62 -31.07 -15.97
C GLU A 423 17.46 -30.35 -16.66
N ALA A 424 16.41 -31.07 -17.06
CA ALA A 424 15.18 -30.46 -17.55
C ALA A 424 14.55 -29.52 -16.50
N LEU A 425 14.55 -29.94 -15.23
CA LEU A 425 14.10 -29.09 -14.12
C LEU A 425 14.99 -27.86 -13.95
N ARG A 426 16.32 -28.00 -14.00
CA ARG A 426 17.26 -26.87 -13.91
C ARG A 426 17.06 -25.86 -15.04
N SER A 427 16.89 -26.34 -16.27
CA SER A 427 16.56 -25.51 -17.43
C SER A 427 15.23 -24.76 -17.23
N ALA A 428 14.21 -25.42 -16.68
CA ALA A 428 12.93 -24.77 -16.43
C ALA A 428 12.96 -23.72 -15.31
N LEU A 429 13.87 -23.87 -14.35
CA LEU A 429 14.07 -22.88 -13.30
C LEU A 429 14.65 -21.56 -13.84
N THR A 430 15.63 -21.64 -14.75
CA THR A 430 16.49 -20.51 -15.12
C THR A 430 16.25 -19.98 -16.53
N VAL A 431 15.86 -20.83 -17.48
CA VAL A 431 15.77 -20.50 -18.91
C VAL A 431 14.32 -20.52 -19.40
N ASP A 432 13.67 -21.69 -19.40
CA ASP A 432 12.38 -21.90 -20.08
C ASP A 432 11.35 -22.59 -19.17
N PRO A 433 10.39 -21.84 -18.57
CA PRO A 433 9.38 -22.40 -17.69
C PRO A 433 8.24 -23.13 -18.43
N THR A 434 8.26 -23.22 -19.77
CA THR A 434 7.19 -23.86 -20.57
C THR A 434 6.74 -25.21 -20.01
N PRO A 435 7.65 -26.15 -19.65
CA PRO A 435 7.22 -27.46 -19.16
C PRO A 435 6.39 -27.37 -17.87
N VAL A 436 6.70 -26.40 -17.01
CA VAL A 436 5.94 -26.16 -15.78
C VAL A 436 4.61 -25.50 -16.07
N VAL A 437 4.61 -24.48 -16.93
CA VAL A 437 3.39 -23.77 -17.34
C VAL A 437 2.38 -24.75 -17.94
N ASP A 438 2.82 -25.53 -18.93
CA ASP A 438 1.95 -26.47 -19.65
C ASP A 438 1.42 -27.58 -18.73
N ALA A 439 2.24 -28.09 -17.80
CA ALA A 439 1.80 -29.11 -16.85
C ALA A 439 0.71 -28.58 -15.92
N LEU A 440 0.86 -27.36 -15.41
CA LEU A 440 -0.13 -26.76 -14.51
C LEU A 440 -1.38 -26.33 -15.28
N ASP A 441 -1.25 -25.76 -16.47
CA ASP A 441 -2.38 -25.35 -17.30
C ASP A 441 -3.25 -26.57 -17.65
N ARG A 442 -2.66 -27.68 -18.12
CA ARG A 442 -3.41 -28.93 -18.35
C ARG A 442 -4.17 -29.39 -17.11
N ARG A 443 -3.55 -29.28 -15.93
CA ARG A 443 -4.18 -29.69 -14.67
C ARG A 443 -5.33 -28.78 -14.28
N ILE A 444 -5.17 -27.46 -14.47
CA ILE A 444 -6.21 -26.46 -14.27
C ILE A 444 -7.38 -26.74 -15.23
N ASP A 445 -7.11 -27.01 -16.50
CA ASP A 445 -8.14 -27.26 -17.52
C ASP A 445 -8.98 -28.50 -17.18
N VAL A 446 -8.32 -29.61 -16.81
CA VAL A 446 -9.02 -30.85 -16.39
C VAL A 446 -9.90 -30.59 -15.16
N LEU A 447 -9.35 -29.94 -14.12
CA LEU A 447 -10.12 -29.64 -12.91
C LEU A 447 -11.27 -28.66 -13.17
N SER A 448 -11.09 -27.71 -14.08
CA SER A 448 -12.14 -26.76 -14.44
C SER A 448 -13.24 -27.42 -15.25
N ALA A 449 -12.89 -28.36 -16.14
CA ALA A 449 -13.85 -29.17 -16.88
C ALA A 449 -14.69 -30.07 -15.95
N ASP A 450 -14.08 -30.56 -14.86
CA ASP A 450 -14.75 -31.32 -13.80
C ASP A 450 -15.48 -30.43 -12.77
N GLU A 451 -15.60 -29.11 -13.01
CA GLU A 451 -16.22 -28.13 -12.11
C GLU A 451 -15.55 -28.01 -10.71
N ARG A 452 -14.31 -28.46 -10.57
CA ARG A 452 -13.50 -28.42 -9.33
C ARG A 452 -12.70 -27.12 -9.21
N PHE A 453 -13.40 -25.98 -9.15
CA PHE A 453 -12.78 -24.66 -9.24
C PHE A 453 -11.81 -24.32 -8.10
N GLU A 454 -12.07 -24.82 -6.88
CA GLU A 454 -11.18 -24.59 -5.74
C GLU A 454 -9.82 -25.28 -5.93
N ASP A 455 -9.82 -26.52 -6.41
CA ASP A 455 -8.60 -27.26 -6.73
C ASP A 455 -7.85 -26.60 -7.91
N ALA A 456 -8.58 -26.17 -8.94
CA ALA A 456 -8.00 -25.42 -10.05
C ALA A 456 -7.33 -24.12 -9.57
N ALA A 457 -7.94 -23.40 -8.63
CA ALA A 457 -7.36 -22.20 -8.03
C ALA A 457 -6.05 -22.49 -7.27
N VAL A 458 -5.93 -23.64 -6.60
CA VAL A 458 -4.68 -24.07 -5.97
C VAL A 458 -3.55 -24.25 -7.00
N HIS A 459 -3.83 -24.89 -8.14
CA HIS A 459 -2.84 -25.06 -9.21
C HIS A 459 -2.47 -23.73 -9.88
N ARG A 460 -3.44 -22.83 -10.09
CA ARG A 460 -3.20 -21.47 -10.56
C ARG A 460 -2.30 -20.68 -9.61
N ASP A 461 -2.55 -20.76 -8.30
CA ASP A 461 -1.73 -20.09 -7.28
C ASP A 461 -0.30 -20.63 -7.26
N ARG A 462 -0.11 -21.94 -7.46
CA ARG A 462 1.21 -22.58 -7.62
C ARG A 462 1.94 -22.06 -8.85
N LEU A 463 1.25 -22.02 -9.99
CA LEU A 463 1.79 -21.50 -11.25
C LEU A 463 2.19 -20.03 -11.13
N SER A 464 1.32 -19.20 -10.56
CA SER A 464 1.57 -17.77 -10.31
C SER A 464 2.79 -17.57 -9.41
N ALA A 465 2.92 -18.34 -8.33
CA ALA A 465 4.08 -18.28 -7.44
C ALA A 465 5.38 -18.65 -8.17
N PHE A 466 5.38 -19.71 -8.97
CA PHE A 466 6.56 -20.13 -9.73
C PHE A 466 6.97 -19.12 -10.80
N VAL A 467 6.05 -18.73 -11.69
CA VAL A 467 6.34 -17.83 -12.83
C VAL A 467 6.81 -16.47 -12.34
N ARG A 468 6.15 -15.89 -11.33
CA ARG A 468 6.57 -14.59 -10.78
C ARG A 468 7.96 -14.64 -10.18
N SER A 469 8.28 -15.71 -9.45
CA SER A 469 9.60 -15.88 -8.84
C SER A 469 10.70 -16.17 -9.87
N SER A 470 10.40 -16.97 -10.90
CA SER A 470 11.35 -17.24 -11.98
C SER A 470 11.62 -15.97 -12.80
N ALA A 471 10.57 -15.22 -13.17
CA ALA A 471 10.73 -13.97 -13.91
C ALA A 471 11.51 -12.91 -13.12
N ARG A 472 11.20 -12.81 -11.82
CA ARG A 472 11.95 -11.96 -10.87
C ARG A 472 13.43 -12.34 -10.85
N MET A 473 13.74 -13.63 -10.67
CA MET A 473 15.11 -14.11 -10.61
C MET A 473 15.87 -13.89 -11.92
N GLN A 474 15.26 -14.14 -13.08
CA GLN A 474 15.86 -13.93 -14.40
C GLN A 474 16.27 -12.47 -14.61
N ARG A 475 15.41 -11.53 -14.22
CA ARG A 475 15.69 -10.08 -14.32
C ARG A 475 16.83 -9.66 -13.38
N MET A 476 16.82 -10.14 -12.14
CA MET A 476 17.86 -9.84 -11.16
C MET A 476 19.21 -10.43 -11.59
N ALA A 477 19.24 -11.70 -11.99
CA ALA A 477 20.44 -12.37 -12.47
C ALA A 477 21.06 -11.62 -13.67
N SER A 478 20.22 -11.20 -14.62
CA SER A 478 20.63 -10.40 -15.77
C SER A 478 21.32 -9.09 -15.37
N LEU A 479 20.74 -8.33 -14.43
CA LEU A 479 21.35 -7.09 -13.94
C LEU A 479 22.65 -7.36 -13.16
N THR A 480 22.68 -8.38 -12.30
CA THR A 480 23.89 -8.72 -11.52
C THR A 480 25.03 -9.27 -12.36
N GLY A 481 24.72 -9.82 -13.55
CA GLY A 481 25.70 -10.27 -14.53
C GLY A 481 26.47 -9.12 -15.18
N CYS A 482 25.93 -7.90 -15.17
CA CYS A 482 26.64 -6.71 -15.63
C CYS A 482 27.67 -6.27 -14.58
N ALA A 483 28.94 -6.19 -14.98
CA ALA A 483 30.00 -5.73 -14.09
C ALA A 483 29.79 -4.26 -13.73
N GLU A 484 29.38 -3.44 -14.70
CA GLU A 484 29.08 -2.02 -14.50
C GLU A 484 28.01 -1.52 -15.48
N ILE A 485 27.11 -0.66 -15.02
CA ILE A 485 26.18 0.12 -15.83
C ILE A 485 26.24 1.57 -15.34
N CYS A 486 26.54 2.49 -16.25
CA CYS A 486 26.40 3.91 -16.03
C CYS A 486 25.11 4.39 -16.71
N ALA A 487 24.20 4.97 -15.94
CA ALA A 487 22.91 5.41 -16.44
C ALA A 487 22.64 6.86 -16.04
N ALA A 488 21.86 7.55 -16.86
CA ALA A 488 21.53 8.95 -16.66
C ALA A 488 20.05 9.22 -16.93
N ARG A 489 19.45 10.12 -16.15
CA ARG A 489 18.08 10.59 -16.33
C ARG A 489 18.04 12.09 -16.38
N ARG A 490 17.35 12.66 -17.36
CA ARG A 490 17.13 14.12 -17.40
C ARG A 490 16.11 14.52 -16.35
N THR A 491 16.41 15.56 -15.58
CA THR A 491 15.49 16.14 -14.60
C THR A 491 14.64 17.26 -15.21
N ASP A 492 13.53 17.61 -14.55
CA ASP A 492 12.57 18.60 -15.03
C ASP A 492 13.17 20.02 -15.09
N ASP A 493 14.08 20.33 -14.16
CA ASP A 493 14.85 21.58 -14.13
C ASP A 493 15.98 21.64 -15.18
N GLY A 494 16.22 20.54 -15.90
CA GLY A 494 17.13 20.47 -17.05
C GLY A 494 18.56 20.01 -16.72
N GLY A 495 18.81 19.51 -15.52
CA GLY A 495 20.02 18.77 -15.15
C GLY A 495 19.93 17.27 -15.46
N TRP A 496 20.86 16.50 -14.89
CA TRP A 496 20.95 15.05 -15.03
C TRP A 496 21.18 14.36 -13.70
N GLU A 497 20.36 13.39 -13.36
CA GLU A 497 20.71 12.36 -12.38
C GLU A 497 21.66 11.36 -13.03
N LEU A 498 22.71 10.98 -12.32
CA LEU A 498 23.76 10.07 -12.78
C LEU A 498 23.92 8.93 -11.77
N HIS A 499 23.97 7.69 -12.25
CA HIS A 499 24.11 6.51 -11.40
C HIS A 499 25.15 5.55 -11.97
N VAL A 500 25.99 5.04 -11.07
CA VAL A 500 26.94 3.96 -11.35
C VAL A 500 26.47 2.73 -10.60
N ILE A 501 26.11 1.69 -11.34
CA ILE A 501 25.60 0.44 -10.82
C ILE A 501 26.63 -0.64 -11.12
N ARG A 502 27.03 -1.42 -10.12
CA ARG A 502 27.99 -2.52 -10.30
C ARG A 502 27.41 -3.80 -9.74
N ARG A 503 27.32 -4.85 -10.55
CA ARG A 503 26.79 -6.17 -10.13
C ARG A 503 25.40 -6.07 -9.48
N GLY A 504 24.54 -5.17 -9.97
CA GLY A 504 23.21 -4.92 -9.40
C GLY A 504 23.17 -4.13 -8.07
N ARG A 505 24.30 -3.58 -7.63
CA ARG A 505 24.41 -2.69 -6.47
C ARG A 505 24.54 -1.24 -6.93
N LEU A 506 23.89 -0.30 -6.25
CA LEU A 506 24.14 1.12 -6.48
C LEU A 506 25.49 1.49 -5.86
N ALA A 507 26.50 1.68 -6.71
CA ALA A 507 27.88 1.96 -6.30
C ALA A 507 28.14 3.46 -6.10
N ALA A 508 27.47 4.31 -6.90
CA ALA A 508 27.47 5.75 -6.72
C ALA A 508 26.23 6.40 -7.35
N ALA A 509 25.87 7.57 -6.85
CA ALA A 509 24.81 8.42 -7.39
C ALA A 509 25.24 9.88 -7.30
N GLY A 510 24.83 10.68 -8.28
CA GLY A 510 25.18 12.09 -8.34
C GLY A 510 24.29 12.88 -9.29
N PHE A 511 24.61 14.16 -9.43
CA PHE A 511 23.86 15.11 -10.25
C PHE A 511 24.81 15.95 -11.11
N SER A 512 24.42 16.21 -12.35
CA SER A 512 25.05 17.20 -13.23
C SER A 512 24.09 18.38 -13.44
N PRO A 513 24.53 19.63 -13.15
CA PRO A 513 23.69 20.81 -13.31
C PRO A 513 23.26 21.09 -14.74
N ARG A 514 22.14 21.81 -14.89
CA ARG A 514 21.67 22.33 -16.17
C ARG A 514 22.76 23.13 -16.89
N GLY A 515 22.91 22.88 -18.19
CA GLY A 515 23.83 23.62 -19.05
C GLY A 515 25.29 23.17 -18.95
N THR A 516 25.58 22.15 -18.14
CA THR A 516 26.90 21.51 -18.07
C THR A 516 26.90 20.18 -18.82
N ASP A 517 28.08 19.75 -19.29
CA ASP A 517 28.24 18.40 -19.84
C ASP A 517 28.16 17.37 -18.69
N PRO A 518 27.21 16.40 -18.74
CA PRO A 518 27.11 15.36 -17.73
C PRO A 518 28.28 14.36 -17.76
N ARG A 519 29.05 14.26 -18.85
CA ARG A 519 30.13 13.25 -18.97
C ARG A 519 31.24 13.42 -17.93
N PRO A 520 31.88 14.60 -17.76
CA PRO A 520 32.90 14.77 -16.72
C PRO A 520 32.39 14.47 -15.30
N HIS A 521 31.13 14.82 -15.00
CA HIS A 521 30.51 14.52 -13.71
C HIS A 521 30.36 13.00 -13.49
N LEU A 522 29.96 12.27 -14.54
CA LEU A 522 29.87 10.81 -14.51
C LEU A 522 31.24 10.16 -14.33
N GLU A 523 32.28 10.65 -15.01
CA GLU A 523 33.65 10.15 -14.88
C GLU A 523 34.19 10.31 -13.44
N MET A 524 33.98 11.48 -12.84
CA MET A 524 34.32 11.73 -11.43
C MET A 524 33.53 10.79 -10.50
N LEU A 525 32.22 10.65 -10.74
CA LEU A 525 31.36 9.77 -9.96
C LEU A 525 31.84 8.33 -10.02
N ARG A 526 32.15 7.83 -11.22
CA ARG A 526 32.67 6.48 -11.47
C ARG A 526 34.03 6.24 -10.80
N ALA A 527 34.91 7.23 -10.79
CA ALA A 527 36.21 7.15 -10.13
C ALA A 527 36.08 7.04 -8.59
N SER A 528 35.07 7.67 -8.00
CA SER A 528 34.77 7.60 -6.56
C SER A 528 33.83 6.46 -6.16
N ALA A 529 33.27 5.73 -7.13
CA ALA A 529 32.22 4.75 -6.90
C ALA A 529 32.73 3.54 -6.12
N GLU A 530 31.86 2.99 -5.26
CA GLU A 530 32.16 1.82 -4.44
C GLU A 530 32.69 0.65 -5.29
N THR A 531 33.81 0.03 -4.89
CA THR A 531 34.28 -1.21 -5.49
C THR A 531 33.37 -2.36 -5.07
N VAL A 532 32.72 -3.00 -6.05
CA VAL A 532 31.79 -4.11 -5.82
C VAL A 532 32.38 -5.39 -6.40
N LEU A 533 32.73 -6.32 -5.52
CA LEU A 533 33.28 -7.62 -5.91
C LEU A 533 32.16 -8.54 -6.42
N PRO A 534 32.47 -9.45 -7.36
CA PRO A 534 31.56 -10.54 -7.68
C PRO A 534 31.33 -11.40 -6.43
N GLY A 535 30.15 -12.00 -6.32
CA GLY A 535 29.87 -12.97 -5.29
C GLY A 535 28.96 -14.07 -5.82
N ILE A 536 28.43 -14.87 -4.90
CA ILE A 536 27.76 -16.12 -5.24
C ILE A 536 26.25 -15.91 -5.41
N GLY A 537 25.72 -16.42 -6.52
CA GLY A 537 24.29 -16.45 -6.80
C GLY A 537 23.73 -15.17 -7.44
N PRO A 538 22.42 -15.14 -7.69
CA PRO A 538 21.76 -14.11 -8.53
C PRO A 538 21.60 -12.75 -7.86
N VAL A 539 21.98 -12.62 -6.58
CA VAL A 539 21.83 -11.39 -5.75
C VAL A 539 23.08 -11.14 -4.93
N ALA A 540 24.23 -11.54 -5.46
CA ALA A 540 25.48 -11.65 -4.70
C ALA A 540 25.96 -10.35 -4.04
N ALA A 541 25.78 -9.21 -4.71
CA ALA A 541 26.41 -7.95 -4.33
C ALA A 541 25.46 -6.98 -3.60
N ALA A 542 24.15 -7.22 -3.61
CA ALA A 542 23.14 -6.32 -3.06
C ALA A 542 21.92 -7.09 -2.56
N SER A 543 21.13 -6.48 -1.68
CA SER A 543 19.88 -7.10 -1.26
C SER A 543 18.92 -7.25 -2.44
N PRO A 544 18.01 -8.24 -2.42
CA PRO A 544 17.01 -8.40 -3.46
C PRO A 544 16.15 -7.15 -3.66
N GLU A 545 15.79 -6.49 -2.56
CA GLU A 545 15.01 -5.26 -2.62
C GLU A 545 15.79 -4.13 -3.30
N GLU A 546 17.09 -3.99 -3.04
CA GLU A 546 17.94 -2.98 -3.71
C GLU A 546 18.03 -3.22 -5.22
N ILE A 547 18.28 -4.45 -5.65
CA ILE A 547 18.35 -4.81 -7.08
C ILE A 547 17.03 -4.47 -7.77
N GLU A 548 15.90 -4.72 -7.11
CA GLU A 548 14.58 -4.36 -7.64
C GLU A 548 14.35 -2.85 -7.72
N LEU A 549 14.83 -2.06 -6.77
CA LEU A 549 14.78 -0.60 -6.87
C LEU A 549 15.50 -0.11 -8.13
N ILE A 550 16.70 -0.64 -8.35
CA ILE A 550 17.55 -0.27 -9.48
C ILE A 550 16.92 -0.72 -10.79
N LEU A 551 16.42 -1.96 -10.88
CA LEU A 551 15.70 -2.45 -12.05
C LEU A 551 14.50 -1.56 -12.39
N ARG A 552 13.66 -1.24 -11.39
CA ARG A 552 12.51 -0.37 -11.60
C ARG A 552 12.91 1.01 -12.08
N TRP A 553 13.98 1.58 -11.52
CA TRP A 553 14.47 2.88 -11.94
C TRP A 553 15.03 2.83 -13.36
N LEU A 554 15.87 1.84 -13.71
CA LEU A 554 16.45 1.67 -15.04
C LEU A 554 15.38 1.49 -16.14
N GLU A 555 14.23 0.91 -15.78
CA GLU A 555 13.11 0.68 -16.69
C GLU A 555 12.15 1.88 -16.80
N LEU A 556 12.39 2.98 -16.06
CA LEU A 556 11.59 4.18 -16.21
C LEU A 556 11.77 4.80 -17.61
N PRO A 557 10.70 5.39 -18.18
CA PRO A 557 10.83 6.17 -19.40
C PRO A 557 11.86 7.30 -19.23
N GLY A 558 12.71 7.50 -20.24
CA GLY A 558 13.68 8.60 -20.28
C GLY A 558 15.03 8.31 -19.62
N ILE A 559 15.24 7.12 -19.04
CA ILE A 559 16.59 6.65 -18.66
C ILE A 559 17.44 6.44 -19.91
N ARG A 560 18.71 6.84 -19.83
CA ARG A 560 19.72 6.62 -20.85
C ARG A 560 20.82 5.74 -20.27
N LEU A 561 21.11 4.63 -20.93
CA LEU A 561 22.34 3.86 -20.67
C LEU A 561 23.50 4.57 -21.36
N VAL A 562 24.47 5.02 -20.58
CA VAL A 562 25.62 5.80 -21.06
C VAL A 562 26.80 4.87 -21.35
N GLU A 563 27.12 3.99 -20.42
CA GLU A 563 28.15 2.95 -20.55
C GLU A 563 27.67 1.66 -19.89
N MET A 564 28.10 0.51 -20.40
CA MET A 564 27.80 -0.80 -19.82
C MET A 564 28.95 -1.77 -20.09
N ASP A 565 29.39 -2.44 -19.03
CA ASP A 565 30.29 -3.59 -19.07
C ASP A 565 29.50 -4.86 -18.70
N GLY A 566 29.27 -5.71 -19.70
CA GLY A 566 28.43 -6.90 -19.61
C GLY A 566 27.26 -6.88 -20.60
N THR A 567 26.28 -7.74 -20.35
CA THR A 567 25.11 -7.88 -21.23
C THR A 567 23.84 -7.96 -20.40
N TRP A 568 22.98 -6.96 -20.53
CA TRP A 568 21.69 -6.91 -19.85
C TRP A 568 20.58 -7.45 -20.77
N THR A 569 20.34 -8.76 -20.69
CA THR A 569 19.35 -9.47 -21.52
C THR A 569 18.52 -10.46 -20.71
N CYS A 570 17.26 -10.66 -21.08
CA CYS A 570 16.40 -11.71 -20.52
C CYS A 570 16.09 -12.77 -21.60
N PRO A 571 15.92 -14.07 -21.24
CA PRO A 571 15.56 -15.10 -22.22
C PRO A 571 14.19 -14.82 -22.85
N VAL A 572 14.10 -14.95 -24.19
CA VAL A 572 12.82 -14.80 -24.93
C VAL A 572 11.80 -15.87 -24.50
N GLY A 573 12.28 -17.09 -24.26
CA GLY A 573 11.50 -18.18 -23.68
C GLY A 573 11.25 -18.06 -22.18
N GLY A 574 11.74 -17.00 -21.52
CA GLY A 574 11.72 -16.85 -20.07
C GLY A 574 10.34 -16.64 -19.46
N ALA A 575 10.29 -16.66 -18.13
CA ALA A 575 9.05 -16.53 -17.36
C ALA A 575 8.36 -15.18 -17.53
N GLY A 576 9.10 -14.14 -17.92
CA GLY A 576 8.55 -12.81 -18.19
C GLY A 576 7.37 -12.81 -19.16
N ARG A 577 7.41 -13.65 -20.21
CA ARG A 577 6.34 -13.70 -21.23
C ARG A 577 5.00 -14.21 -20.69
N HIS A 578 4.99 -14.91 -19.55
CA HIS A 578 3.79 -15.46 -18.94
C HIS A 578 3.17 -14.52 -17.89
N LEU A 579 3.85 -13.42 -17.51
CA LEU A 579 3.37 -12.50 -16.47
C LEU A 579 2.07 -11.80 -16.86
N THR A 580 1.97 -11.27 -18.09
CA THR A 580 0.79 -10.55 -18.57
C THR A 580 -0.48 -11.41 -18.49
N ARG A 581 -0.37 -12.70 -18.86
CA ARG A 581 -1.47 -13.67 -18.74
C ARG A 581 -1.93 -13.81 -17.28
N LEU A 582 -0.98 -13.90 -16.35
CA LEU A 582 -1.28 -14.07 -14.93
C LEU A 582 -1.88 -12.80 -14.31
N ASP A 583 -1.41 -11.61 -14.70
CA ASP A 583 -1.94 -10.34 -14.19
C ASP A 583 -3.38 -10.08 -14.67
N ASN A 584 -3.70 -10.45 -15.91
CA ASN A 584 -5.07 -10.39 -16.43
C ASN A 584 -6.01 -11.38 -15.72
N SER A 585 -5.52 -12.57 -15.35
CA SER A 585 -6.31 -13.56 -14.60
C SER A 585 -6.63 -13.16 -13.15
N HIS A 586 -5.83 -12.26 -12.56
CA HIS A 586 -6.08 -11.73 -11.22
C HIS A 586 -7.06 -10.54 -11.21
N THR A 587 -7.06 -9.73 -12.26
CA THR A 587 -7.97 -8.57 -12.39
C THR A 587 -9.41 -8.98 -12.72
N ASP A 588 -9.61 -10.08 -13.44
CA ASP A 588 -10.95 -10.59 -13.77
C ASP A 588 -11.68 -11.32 -12.63
N ASN A 589 -10.98 -11.66 -11.54
CA ASN A 589 -11.54 -12.35 -10.36
C ASN A 589 -12.10 -11.40 -9.28
N HIS A 590 -11.95 -10.09 -9.44
CA HIS A 590 -12.57 -9.09 -8.56
C HIS A 590 -13.91 -8.55 -9.09
N LYS A 591 -14.38 -9.02 -10.25
CA LYS A 591 -15.74 -8.74 -10.72
C LYS A 591 -16.68 -9.81 -10.20
N HIS A 592 -17.61 -9.40 -9.34
CA HIS A 592 -18.69 -10.24 -8.81
C HIS A 592 -19.43 -10.93 -9.98
N PRO A 593 -19.91 -12.19 -9.86
CA PRO A 593 -20.58 -12.93 -10.94
C PRO A 593 -21.78 -12.21 -11.58
N THR A 594 -22.35 -11.22 -10.88
CA THR A 594 -23.45 -10.37 -11.34
C THR A 594 -23.03 -9.36 -12.42
N GLU A 595 -21.75 -9.01 -12.53
CA GLU A 595 -21.26 -8.08 -13.56
C GLU A 595 -21.00 -8.77 -14.92
N ARG A 596 -20.71 -10.08 -14.93
CA ARG A 596 -20.51 -10.85 -16.18
C ARG A 596 -21.76 -10.92 -17.06
N ARG A 597 -22.96 -10.75 -16.49
CA ARG A 597 -24.24 -10.80 -17.24
C ARG A 597 -24.64 -9.49 -17.90
N ARG A 598 -24.01 -8.34 -17.58
CA ARG A 598 -24.42 -7.03 -18.14
C ARG A 598 -23.81 -6.68 -19.51
N ASN A 599 -22.86 -7.47 -20.02
CA ASN A 599 -22.20 -7.19 -21.30
C ASN A 599 -22.73 -7.99 -22.51
N LEU A 600 -23.86 -8.67 -22.38
CA LEU A 600 -24.58 -9.21 -23.53
C LEU A 600 -25.73 -8.25 -23.90
N ARG A 601 -25.41 -7.16 -24.62
CA ARG A 601 -26.43 -6.45 -25.41
C ARG A 601 -26.63 -7.21 -26.73
N PRO A 602 -27.88 -7.45 -27.18
CA PRO A 602 -28.13 -7.99 -28.51
C PRO A 602 -27.69 -6.96 -29.55
N LEU A 603 -26.85 -7.39 -30.51
CA LEU A 603 -26.58 -6.62 -31.72
C LEU A 603 -27.87 -6.58 -32.55
N GLY A 604 -28.47 -5.40 -32.69
CA GLY A 604 -29.56 -5.14 -33.63
C GLY A 604 -29.08 -5.21 -35.09
N PRO A 605 -29.98 -5.42 -36.06
CA PRO A 605 -29.60 -5.79 -37.42
C PRO A 605 -28.90 -4.63 -38.14
N ALA A 606 -27.83 -4.98 -38.86
CA ALA A 606 -27.08 -4.08 -39.72
C ALA A 606 -27.98 -3.47 -40.80
N ARG A 607 -28.00 -2.13 -40.91
CA ARG A 607 -28.53 -1.44 -42.09
C ARG A 607 -27.46 -1.43 -43.17
N VAL A 608 -27.78 -2.06 -44.30
CA VAL A 608 -27.12 -1.84 -45.59
C VAL A 608 -27.65 -0.52 -46.14
N GLY A 609 -26.74 0.38 -46.52
CA GLY A 609 -27.02 1.70 -47.10
C GLY A 609 -25.73 2.48 -47.24
#